data_AF-A0A443HR12-F1
#
_entry.id   AF-A0A443HR12-F1
#
_cell.length_a   1.000
_cell.length_b   1.000
_cell.length_c   1.000
_cell.angle_alpha   90.00
_cell.angle_beta   90.00
_cell.angle_gamma   90.00
#
_symmetry.space_group_name_H-M   'P 1'
#
loop_
_entity.id
_entity.type
_entity.pdbx_description
1 polymer ?
#
loop_
_entity_poly.entity_id
_entity_poly.type
_entity_poly.pdbx_seq_one_letter_code
_entity_poly.pdbx_strand_id
1 'polypeptide(L)'
;MGWFWGGSNSDDPTKKLDPSLREYLEKEAPAKYTPAEIPSSSSTSRETQPNESSSKATSSDASEPKVPSASLYPDGRYAHLWKTYKPLKETEESMTTGAERVIEQFKQRKDTLHNAAMENCALEHEALTFCFQTGDWKKKLKARVTMCSEENKKFSRCYTTQAKFLQALGYASSFEWDDEKEERIQMHADKLYHQMLDYERRVEEAQAAGFEPPPITSLFNPDAAPIPQKLPQDAKSTEVEIPGVDKLPDGFKPSKPLEQLTPHERELEVQAHKASLEQQRKYAEEASPFMKSQETARQKRQEKAISWFGETIGKWIT
;
A
#
# COMPACT_ATOMS: atom_id res chain seq x y z
N MET A 1 -8.06 -7.61 -24.75
CA MET A 1 -6.82 -8.40 -24.85
C MET A 1 -7.11 -9.69 -25.62
N GLY A 2 -6.65 -9.82 -26.87
CA GLY A 2 -6.77 -11.09 -27.61
C GLY A 2 -5.57 -11.99 -27.31
N TRP A 3 -5.80 -13.23 -26.87
CA TRP A 3 -4.72 -14.19 -26.63
C TRP A 3 -4.16 -14.72 -27.95
N PHE A 4 -2.83 -14.67 -28.11
CA PHE A 4 -2.15 -14.79 -29.39
C PHE A 4 -1.77 -16.25 -29.73
N TRP A 5 -2.76 -17.13 -29.92
CA TRP A 5 -2.52 -18.52 -30.34
C TRP A 5 -3.62 -19.02 -31.29
N GLY A 6 -3.35 -18.99 -32.60
CA GLY A 6 -4.22 -19.61 -33.63
C GLY A 6 -4.40 -18.77 -34.90
N GLY A 7 -3.37 -18.70 -35.76
CA GLY A 7 -3.43 -17.95 -37.03
C GLY A 7 -2.40 -18.45 -38.04
N SER A 8 -2.86 -18.84 -39.22
CA SER A 8 -2.14 -19.53 -40.29
C SER A 8 -0.82 -18.89 -40.80
N ASN A 9 0.28 -19.61 -40.60
CA ASN A 9 1.28 -19.94 -41.63
C ASN A 9 1.83 -18.83 -42.56
N SER A 10 2.60 -17.89 -42.00
CA SER A 10 3.73 -17.25 -42.70
C SER A 10 4.79 -16.80 -41.67
N ASP A 11 6.07 -17.02 -41.98
CA ASP A 11 7.24 -16.73 -41.13
C ASP A 11 7.27 -17.36 -39.73
N ASP A 12 7.78 -18.60 -39.68
CA ASP A 12 8.23 -19.29 -38.47
C ASP A 12 9.42 -18.55 -37.82
N PRO A 13 9.25 -17.96 -36.62
CA PRO A 13 10.28 -17.14 -35.97
C PRO A 13 11.47 -17.97 -35.44
N THR A 14 11.32 -19.30 -35.29
CA THR A 14 12.41 -20.17 -34.81
C THR A 14 13.61 -20.21 -35.76
N LYS A 15 13.44 -19.79 -37.02
CA LYS A 15 14.51 -19.69 -38.02
C LYS A 15 15.55 -18.60 -37.72
N LYS A 16 15.32 -17.75 -36.72
CA LYS A 16 16.26 -16.72 -36.25
C LYS A 16 16.93 -17.07 -34.90
N LEU A 17 16.67 -18.27 -34.37
CA LEU A 17 17.27 -18.75 -33.12
C LEU A 17 18.59 -19.48 -33.39
N ASP A 18 19.50 -19.41 -32.44
CA ASP A 18 20.74 -20.19 -32.42
C ASP A 18 20.42 -21.70 -32.42
N PRO A 19 21.16 -22.56 -33.17
CA PRO A 19 20.76 -23.96 -33.36
C PRO A 19 20.73 -24.76 -32.05
N SER A 20 21.56 -24.39 -31.07
CA SER A 20 21.57 -24.98 -29.73
C SER A 20 20.23 -24.76 -28.99
N LEU A 21 19.70 -23.54 -29.04
CA LEU A 21 18.39 -23.17 -28.51
C LEU A 21 17.25 -23.84 -29.28
N ARG A 22 17.42 -24.02 -30.59
CA ARG A 22 16.45 -24.73 -31.43
C ARG A 22 16.31 -26.20 -31.04
N GLU A 23 17.43 -26.92 -30.90
CA GLU A 23 17.42 -28.31 -30.43
C GLU A 23 16.83 -28.45 -29.03
N TYR A 24 17.13 -27.51 -28.12
CA TYR A 24 16.54 -27.52 -26.78
C TYR A 24 15.02 -27.32 -26.81
N LEU A 25 14.52 -26.35 -27.58
CA LEU A 25 13.09 -26.11 -27.75
C LEU A 25 12.36 -27.26 -28.44
N GLU A 26 12.96 -27.88 -29.46
CA GLU A 26 12.39 -29.05 -30.15
C GLU A 26 12.37 -30.31 -29.26
N LYS A 27 13.22 -30.37 -28.23
CA LYS A 27 13.29 -31.45 -27.23
C LYS A 27 12.35 -31.26 -26.02
N GLU A 28 12.17 -30.01 -25.55
CA GLU A 28 11.28 -29.66 -24.44
C GLU A 28 9.83 -29.40 -24.88
N ALA A 29 9.58 -29.19 -26.18
CA ALA A 29 8.23 -28.97 -26.70
C ALA A 29 7.31 -30.17 -26.42
N PRO A 30 6.08 -29.94 -25.91
CA PRO A 30 5.12 -31.02 -25.71
C PRO A 30 4.72 -31.66 -27.04
N ALA A 31 4.45 -32.95 -27.02
CA ALA A 31 4.03 -33.71 -28.20
C ALA A 31 2.84 -33.03 -28.90
N LYS A 32 2.98 -32.76 -30.21
CA LYS A 32 1.99 -32.03 -30.99
C LYS A 32 0.65 -32.78 -30.95
N TYR A 33 -0.36 -32.14 -30.37
CA TYR A 33 -1.71 -32.68 -30.27
C TYR A 33 -2.32 -32.88 -31.65
N THR A 34 -2.42 -34.13 -32.09
CA THR A 34 -3.22 -34.54 -33.24
C THR A 34 -4.64 -34.83 -32.76
N PRO A 35 -5.67 -34.07 -33.19
CA PRO A 35 -7.07 -34.41 -32.93
C PRO A 35 -7.38 -35.80 -33.49
N ALA A 36 -8.14 -36.62 -32.76
CA ALA A 36 -8.55 -37.93 -33.25
C ALA A 36 -9.46 -37.78 -34.47
N GLU A 37 -9.13 -38.48 -35.55
CA GLU A 37 -9.86 -38.44 -36.81
C GLU A 37 -11.26 -39.07 -36.64
N ILE A 38 -12.31 -38.34 -37.00
CA ILE A 38 -13.71 -38.75 -36.79
C ILE A 38 -14.11 -39.67 -37.95
N PRO A 39 -14.39 -40.96 -37.74
CA PRO A 39 -14.82 -41.85 -38.82
C PRO A 39 -16.21 -41.44 -39.32
N SER A 40 -16.29 -41.04 -40.59
CA SER A 40 -17.55 -40.71 -41.26
C SER A 40 -18.44 -41.94 -41.41
N SER A 41 -19.76 -41.74 -41.32
CA SER A 41 -20.75 -42.82 -41.38
C SER A 41 -20.87 -43.44 -42.77
N SER A 42 -20.85 -44.77 -42.83
CA SER A 42 -21.41 -45.56 -43.94
C SER A 42 -22.22 -46.74 -43.38
N SER A 43 -23.13 -47.28 -44.18
CA SER A 43 -24.29 -48.05 -43.70
C SER A 43 -24.29 -49.50 -44.18
N THR A 44 -24.93 -50.39 -43.40
CA THR A 44 -26.02 -51.31 -43.82
C THR A 44 -26.09 -52.58 -42.95
N SER A 45 -27.26 -52.82 -42.30
CA SER A 45 -27.82 -54.12 -41.84
C SER A 45 -26.97 -55.06 -40.93
N ARG A 46 -27.49 -55.92 -40.03
CA ARG A 46 -28.83 -56.28 -39.49
C ARG A 46 -28.62 -57.59 -38.68
N GLU A 47 -29.32 -57.92 -37.58
CA GLU A 47 -30.36 -57.19 -36.82
C GLU A 47 -29.77 -56.67 -35.47
N THR A 48 -29.91 -57.21 -34.23
CA THR A 48 -30.73 -58.31 -33.67
C THR A 48 -31.18 -57.97 -32.22
N GLN A 49 -30.83 -58.76 -31.19
CA GLN A 49 -31.44 -58.72 -29.84
C GLN A 49 -30.51 -59.32 -28.75
N PRO A 50 -30.80 -59.17 -27.44
CA PRO A 50 -31.18 -57.93 -26.75
C PRO A 50 -30.49 -57.76 -25.37
N ASN A 51 -30.47 -56.55 -24.81
CA ASN A 51 -30.73 -56.39 -23.37
C ASN A 51 -31.21 -54.96 -23.04
N GLU A 52 -31.95 -54.82 -21.95
CA GLU A 52 -32.58 -53.57 -21.52
C GLU A 52 -31.68 -52.73 -20.60
N SER A 53 -31.73 -51.40 -20.77
CA SER A 53 -31.84 -50.46 -19.63
C SER A 53 -32.23 -49.06 -20.11
N SER A 54 -33.35 -48.58 -19.57
CA SER A 54 -34.04 -47.33 -19.92
C SER A 54 -33.17 -46.11 -20.23
N SER A 55 -33.40 -45.52 -21.40
CA SER A 55 -33.18 -44.09 -21.62
C SER A 55 -34.20 -43.28 -20.81
N LYS A 56 -33.77 -42.19 -20.14
CA LYS A 56 -34.66 -41.09 -19.76
C LYS A 56 -34.01 -39.73 -19.94
N ALA A 57 -33.90 -39.30 -21.19
CA ALA A 57 -33.77 -37.88 -21.49
C ALA A 57 -35.00 -37.15 -20.93
N THR A 58 -34.79 -36.02 -20.24
CA THR A 58 -35.89 -35.14 -19.80
C THR A 58 -35.55 -33.71 -20.24
N SER A 59 -36.08 -33.32 -21.39
CA SER A 59 -35.82 -32.05 -22.06
C SER A 59 -36.93 -31.03 -21.76
N SER A 60 -36.97 -30.50 -20.54
CA SER A 60 -37.80 -29.34 -20.19
C SER A 60 -37.44 -28.78 -18.81
N ASP A 61 -36.46 -27.88 -18.75
CA ASP A 61 -36.70 -26.60 -18.08
C ASP A 61 -35.67 -25.57 -18.54
N ALA A 62 -36.14 -24.40 -18.98
CA ALA A 62 -35.33 -23.40 -19.67
C ALA A 62 -35.76 -21.99 -19.26
N SER A 63 -35.26 -21.53 -18.10
CA SER A 63 -35.34 -20.11 -17.73
C SER A 63 -34.27 -19.62 -16.73
N GLU A 64 -33.47 -20.51 -16.12
CA GLU A 64 -32.37 -20.13 -15.21
C GLU A 64 -31.03 -20.80 -15.61
N PRO A 65 -29.90 -20.06 -15.61
CA PRO A 65 -28.59 -20.63 -15.93
C PRO A 65 -28.05 -21.46 -14.75
N LYS A 66 -27.85 -22.77 -14.98
CA LYS A 66 -27.34 -23.73 -13.97
C LYS A 66 -25.84 -23.60 -13.66
N VAL A 67 -25.21 -22.52 -14.14
CA VAL A 67 -23.79 -22.20 -14.05
C VAL A 67 -23.61 -20.67 -14.04
N PRO A 68 -22.54 -20.12 -13.44
CA PRO A 68 -22.27 -18.68 -13.48
C PRO A 68 -22.10 -18.15 -14.92
N SER A 69 -22.39 -16.86 -15.12
CA SER A 69 -22.15 -16.15 -16.39
C SER A 69 -20.67 -16.12 -16.81
N ALA A 70 -19.74 -16.28 -15.86
CA ALA A 70 -18.31 -16.44 -16.10
C ALA A 70 -17.91 -17.84 -16.63
N SER A 71 -18.86 -18.77 -16.78
CA SER A 71 -18.57 -20.13 -17.28
C SER A 71 -18.61 -20.19 -18.81
N LEU A 72 -17.63 -20.89 -19.40
CA LEU A 72 -17.49 -21.04 -20.85
C LEU A 72 -18.58 -21.92 -21.51
N TYR A 73 -19.35 -22.66 -20.71
CA TYR A 73 -20.30 -23.68 -21.17
C TYR A 73 -21.67 -23.52 -20.50
N PRO A 74 -22.55 -22.63 -21.02
CA PRO A 74 -23.84 -22.31 -20.39
C PRO A 74 -24.81 -23.50 -20.33
N ASP A 75 -24.65 -24.52 -21.17
CA ASP A 75 -25.47 -25.74 -21.23
C ASP A 75 -25.43 -26.60 -19.95
N GLY A 76 -24.70 -26.19 -18.91
CA GLY A 76 -24.66 -26.87 -17.61
C GLY A 76 -23.87 -28.18 -17.58
N ARG A 77 -23.24 -28.60 -18.70
CA ARG A 77 -22.42 -29.82 -18.81
C ARG A 77 -21.38 -29.94 -17.69
N TYR A 78 -20.78 -28.83 -17.29
CA TYR A 78 -19.76 -28.75 -16.22
C TYR A 78 -20.29 -28.21 -14.89
N ALA A 79 -21.62 -28.11 -14.70
CA ALA A 79 -22.22 -27.52 -13.49
C ALA A 79 -21.76 -28.18 -12.18
N HIS A 80 -21.39 -29.47 -12.22
CA HIS A 80 -20.86 -30.18 -11.06
C HIS A 80 -19.53 -29.59 -10.53
N LEU A 81 -18.68 -29.02 -11.39
CA LEU A 81 -17.44 -28.35 -10.99
C LEU A 81 -17.72 -27.00 -10.32
N TRP A 82 -18.76 -26.30 -10.77
CA TRP A 82 -19.14 -24.99 -10.22
C TRP A 82 -19.84 -25.09 -8.86
N LYS A 83 -20.40 -26.24 -8.47
CA LYS A 83 -21.10 -26.43 -7.17
C LYS A 83 -20.24 -26.17 -5.94
N THR A 84 -18.93 -26.38 -6.03
CA THR A 84 -17.96 -26.16 -4.95
C THR A 84 -16.97 -25.04 -5.27
N TYR A 85 -17.11 -24.40 -6.44
CA TYR A 85 -16.27 -23.28 -6.83
C TYR A 85 -16.77 -22.01 -6.16
N LYS A 86 -15.93 -21.39 -5.34
CA LYS A 86 -16.05 -19.96 -5.00
C LYS A 86 -15.11 -19.17 -5.90
N PRO A 87 -15.51 -18.01 -6.44
CA PRO A 87 -14.57 -17.13 -7.11
C PRO A 87 -13.50 -16.66 -6.12
N LEU A 88 -12.30 -16.37 -6.64
CA LEU A 88 -11.16 -15.99 -5.80
C LEU A 88 -11.49 -14.76 -4.94
N LYS A 89 -12.13 -13.75 -5.53
CA LYS A 89 -12.57 -12.52 -4.87
C LYS A 89 -13.43 -12.76 -3.61
N GLU A 90 -14.52 -13.54 -3.72
CA GLU A 90 -15.35 -13.90 -2.55
C GLU A 90 -14.55 -14.70 -1.50
N THR A 91 -13.56 -15.47 -1.96
CA THR A 91 -12.70 -16.25 -1.07
C THR A 91 -11.75 -15.33 -0.31
N GLU A 92 -11.07 -14.40 -0.98
CA GLU A 92 -10.18 -13.39 -0.40
C GLU A 92 -10.93 -12.44 0.56
N GLU A 93 -12.11 -11.96 0.18
CA GLU A 93 -13.02 -11.17 1.03
C GLU A 93 -13.50 -11.96 2.26
N SER A 94 -13.66 -13.29 2.15
CA SER A 94 -14.01 -14.14 3.31
C SER A 94 -12.82 -14.56 4.17
N MET A 95 -11.61 -14.63 3.61
CA MET A 95 -10.37 -14.94 4.34
C MET A 95 -9.90 -13.73 5.16
N THR A 96 -10.05 -12.52 4.60
CA THR A 96 -9.62 -11.25 5.23
C THR A 96 -10.81 -10.51 5.86
N THR A 97 -11.51 -11.17 6.80
CA THR A 97 -12.68 -10.57 7.46
C THR A 97 -12.36 -9.18 8.03
N GLY A 98 -13.22 -8.19 7.78
CA GLY A 98 -12.82 -6.77 7.71
C GLY A 98 -11.97 -6.23 8.87
N ALA A 99 -12.26 -6.62 10.11
CA ALA A 99 -11.47 -6.16 11.26
C ALA A 99 -10.04 -6.74 11.32
N GLU A 100 -9.81 -7.94 10.80
CA GLU A 100 -8.46 -8.51 10.68
C GLU A 100 -7.67 -7.79 9.59
N ARG A 101 -8.30 -7.48 8.45
CA ARG A 101 -7.75 -6.61 7.41
C ARG A 101 -7.40 -5.21 7.95
N VAL A 102 -8.29 -4.58 8.73
CA VAL A 102 -8.03 -3.29 9.40
C VAL A 102 -6.81 -3.37 10.32
N ILE A 103 -6.69 -4.44 11.10
CA ILE A 103 -5.55 -4.68 12.00
C ILE A 103 -4.24 -4.92 11.23
N GLU A 104 -4.29 -5.62 10.10
CA GLU A 104 -3.11 -5.83 9.25
C GLU A 104 -2.70 -4.54 8.53
N GLN A 105 -3.64 -3.86 7.86
CA GLN A 105 -3.39 -2.59 7.19
C GLN A 105 -2.86 -1.53 8.17
N PHE A 106 -3.39 -1.43 9.39
CA PHE A 106 -2.87 -0.50 10.40
C PHE A 106 -1.41 -0.78 10.80
N LYS A 107 -0.95 -2.04 10.74
CA LYS A 107 0.47 -2.39 10.93
C LYS A 107 1.29 -1.98 9.69
N GLN A 108 0.88 -2.45 8.51
CA GLN A 108 1.55 -2.20 7.22
C GLN A 108 1.61 -0.70 6.85
N ARG A 109 0.69 0.11 7.39
CA ARG A 109 0.60 1.57 7.22
C ARG A 109 1.89 2.30 7.59
N LYS A 110 2.62 1.81 8.61
CA LYS A 110 3.89 2.43 8.99
C LYS A 110 4.93 2.20 7.90
N ASP A 111 5.07 0.97 7.45
CA ASP A 111 6.12 0.55 6.52
C ASP A 111 5.86 1.11 5.11
N THR A 112 4.61 1.13 4.65
CA THR A 112 4.21 1.80 3.39
C THR A 112 4.49 3.30 3.40
N LEU A 113 4.21 4.00 4.50
CA LEU A 113 4.56 5.41 4.68
C LEU A 113 6.08 5.63 4.75
N HIS A 114 6.83 4.70 5.34
CA HIS A 114 8.29 4.76 5.38
C HIS A 114 8.89 4.54 3.98
N ASN A 115 8.34 3.63 3.17
CA ASN A 115 8.77 3.41 1.79
C ASN A 115 8.51 4.65 0.91
N ALA A 116 7.31 5.24 0.95
CA ALA A 116 7.03 6.48 0.22
C ALA A 116 7.89 7.68 0.69
N ALA A 117 8.32 7.71 1.96
CA ALA A 117 9.29 8.69 2.43
C ALA A 117 10.71 8.43 1.88
N MET A 118 11.11 7.16 1.70
CA MET A 118 12.38 6.79 1.05
C MET A 118 12.40 7.11 -0.44
N GLU A 119 11.29 6.89 -1.15
CA GLU A 119 11.16 7.15 -2.60
C GLU A 119 11.29 8.64 -2.93
N ASN A 120 10.63 9.50 -2.15
CA ASN A 120 10.77 10.94 -2.28
C ASN A 120 12.21 11.41 -1.95
N CYS A 121 12.80 10.87 -0.88
CA CYS A 121 14.17 11.21 -0.44
C CYS A 121 15.25 10.33 -1.11
N ALA A 122 14.99 9.81 -2.31
CA ALA A 122 15.89 8.87 -2.98
C ALA A 122 17.26 9.50 -3.33
N LEU A 123 17.29 10.80 -3.63
CA LEU A 123 18.53 11.53 -3.96
C LEU A 123 19.42 11.73 -2.73
N GLU A 124 18.84 12.06 -1.57
CA GLU A 124 19.56 12.09 -0.30
C GLU A 124 20.05 10.70 0.11
N HIS A 125 19.25 9.65 -0.16
CA HIS A 125 19.62 8.27 0.11
C HIS A 125 20.77 7.79 -0.78
N GLU A 126 20.76 8.12 -2.07
CA GLU A 126 21.88 7.91 -2.99
C GLU A 126 23.13 8.65 -2.51
N ALA A 127 23.01 9.94 -2.18
CA ALA A 127 24.11 10.76 -1.70
C ALA A 127 24.75 10.20 -0.41
N LEU A 128 23.95 9.69 0.52
CA LEU A 128 24.44 9.00 1.72
C LEU A 128 25.13 7.67 1.37
N THR A 129 24.51 6.86 0.52
CA THR A 129 25.02 5.53 0.13
C THR A 129 26.36 5.61 -0.60
N PHE A 130 26.51 6.57 -1.51
CA PHE A 130 27.73 6.77 -2.30
C PHE A 130 28.69 7.83 -1.74
N CYS A 131 28.43 8.38 -0.55
CA CYS A 131 29.23 9.42 0.11
C CYS A 131 30.75 9.12 0.16
N PHE A 132 31.15 7.88 0.45
CA PHE A 132 32.58 7.49 0.45
C PHE A 132 33.20 7.33 -0.95
N GLN A 133 32.38 7.30 -2.00
CA GLN A 133 32.74 6.98 -3.39
C GLN A 133 32.70 8.20 -4.33
N THR A 134 31.90 9.22 -4.03
CA THR A 134 31.72 10.43 -4.86
C THR A 134 32.71 11.54 -4.52
N GLY A 135 32.90 12.47 -5.47
CA GLY A 135 33.63 13.72 -5.26
C GLY A 135 35.17 13.64 -5.17
N ASP A 136 35.75 14.80 -4.88
CA ASP A 136 37.19 15.07 -4.82
C ASP A 136 37.89 14.32 -3.69
N TRP A 137 39.23 14.15 -3.78
CA TRP A 137 40.03 13.55 -2.70
C TRP A 137 39.81 14.24 -1.33
N LYS A 138 39.67 15.58 -1.32
CA LYS A 138 39.34 16.34 -0.10
C LYS A 138 37.95 16.00 0.45
N LYS A 139 36.94 15.81 -0.40
CA LYS A 139 35.58 15.40 0.01
C LYS A 139 35.59 13.97 0.55
N LYS A 140 36.25 13.04 -0.14
CA LYS A 140 36.41 11.64 0.30
C LYS A 140 37.17 11.52 1.64
N LEU A 141 38.17 12.37 1.86
CA LEU A 141 38.86 12.44 3.14
C LEU A 141 37.95 13.01 4.25
N LYS A 142 37.22 14.11 3.97
CA LYS A 142 36.23 14.67 4.89
C LYS A 142 35.17 13.63 5.27
N ALA A 143 34.52 13.01 4.28
CA ALA A 143 33.50 11.97 4.45
C ALA A 143 33.96 10.82 5.35
N ARG A 144 35.21 10.36 5.22
CA ARG A 144 35.80 9.33 6.10
C ARG A 144 36.07 9.82 7.53
N VAL A 145 36.51 11.07 7.70
CA VAL A 145 36.75 11.66 9.03
C VAL A 145 35.44 12.01 9.75
N THR A 146 34.42 12.45 9.02
CA THR A 146 33.11 12.85 9.56
C THR A 146 32.05 11.75 9.48
N MET A 147 32.42 10.54 9.03
CA MET A 147 31.54 9.38 8.80
C MET A 147 30.22 9.75 8.10
N CYS A 148 30.32 10.49 6.99
CA CYS A 148 29.17 10.94 6.17
C CYS A 148 28.07 11.69 6.94
N SER A 149 28.43 12.39 8.02
CA SER A 149 27.45 13.06 8.89
C SER A 149 26.77 14.29 8.31
N GLU A 150 27.20 14.83 7.17
CA GLU A 150 26.48 15.92 6.48
C GLU A 150 25.38 15.34 5.57
N GLU A 151 25.73 14.30 4.83
CA GLU A 151 24.85 13.50 3.98
C GLU A 151 23.79 12.80 4.84
N ASN A 152 24.19 12.19 5.96
CA ASN A 152 23.28 11.54 6.89
C ASN A 152 22.32 12.53 7.56
N LYS A 153 22.74 13.78 7.82
CA LYS A 153 21.85 14.83 8.33
C LYS A 153 20.81 15.26 7.29
N LYS A 154 21.21 15.41 6.02
CA LYS A 154 20.29 15.73 4.92
C LYS A 154 19.24 14.63 4.73
N PHE A 155 19.70 13.38 4.60
CA PHE A 155 18.82 12.20 4.50
C PHE A 155 17.88 12.09 5.71
N SER A 156 18.41 12.18 6.94
CA SER A 156 17.60 12.12 8.16
C SER A 156 16.57 13.26 8.23
N ARG A 157 16.92 14.47 7.78
CA ARG A 157 15.97 15.60 7.71
C ARG A 157 14.86 15.28 6.71
N CYS A 158 15.22 15.06 5.44
CA CYS A 158 14.26 14.76 4.36
C CYS A 158 13.32 13.64 4.79
N TYR A 159 13.86 12.48 5.17
CA TYR A 159 13.07 11.31 5.54
C TYR A 159 12.10 11.60 6.70
N THR A 160 12.54 12.29 7.76
CA THR A 160 11.68 12.57 8.93
C THR A 160 10.68 13.71 8.73
N THR A 161 10.94 14.68 7.84
CA THR A 161 9.93 15.67 7.43
C THR A 161 8.94 15.08 6.42
N GLN A 162 9.42 14.30 5.46
CA GLN A 162 8.59 13.71 4.40
C GLN A 162 7.64 12.65 4.95
N ALA A 163 8.09 11.80 5.86
CA ALA A 163 7.21 10.89 6.61
C ALA A 163 6.07 11.65 7.34
N LYS A 164 6.33 12.86 7.86
CA LYS A 164 5.30 13.70 8.49
C LYS A 164 4.40 14.40 7.47
N PHE A 165 4.89 14.82 6.31
CA PHE A 165 4.03 15.37 5.24
C PHE A 165 3.06 14.30 4.73
N LEU A 166 3.55 13.09 4.45
CA LEU A 166 2.74 11.93 4.11
C LEU A 166 1.72 11.61 5.22
N GLN A 167 2.13 11.63 6.50
CA GLN A 167 1.23 11.42 7.63
C GLN A 167 0.13 12.50 7.72
N ALA A 168 0.50 13.78 7.57
CA ALA A 168 -0.40 14.93 7.69
C ALA A 168 -1.42 15.02 6.53
N LEU A 169 -1.00 14.69 5.31
CA LEU A 169 -1.87 14.64 4.12
C LEU A 169 -2.75 13.37 4.08
N GLY A 170 -2.54 12.42 5.00
CA GLY A 170 -3.33 11.20 5.05
C GLY A 170 -2.93 10.13 4.02
N TYR A 171 -1.62 9.98 3.75
CA TYR A 171 -1.09 8.84 3.02
C TYR A 171 -1.36 7.52 3.78
N ALA A 172 -1.66 6.45 3.03
CA ALA A 172 -2.02 5.12 3.53
C ALA A 172 -3.11 5.16 4.62
N SER A 173 -4.10 6.05 4.48
CA SER A 173 -5.01 6.43 5.58
C SER A 173 -6.49 6.05 5.40
N SER A 174 -6.78 5.32 4.33
CA SER A 174 -8.03 4.60 4.09
C SER A 174 -7.76 3.09 4.05
N PHE A 175 -8.71 2.28 4.52
CA PHE A 175 -8.64 0.81 4.45
C PHE A 175 -8.91 0.28 3.03
N GLU A 176 -9.48 1.12 2.17
CA GLU A 176 -9.47 0.99 0.72
C GLU A 176 -8.25 1.73 0.16
N TRP A 177 -7.47 1.04 -0.66
CA TRP A 177 -6.28 1.58 -1.32
C TRP A 177 -6.65 2.05 -2.73
N ASP A 178 -6.12 3.22 -3.12
CA ASP A 178 -6.42 3.90 -4.38
C ASP A 178 -5.10 4.50 -4.89
N ASP A 179 -4.46 3.80 -5.83
CA ASP A 179 -3.11 4.12 -6.31
C ASP A 179 -3.02 5.56 -6.82
N GLU A 180 -4.00 6.03 -7.61
CA GLU A 180 -4.01 7.39 -8.14
C GLU A 180 -4.10 8.44 -7.02
N LYS A 181 -4.81 8.15 -5.92
CA LYS A 181 -4.93 9.06 -4.76
C LYS A 181 -3.67 9.07 -3.92
N GLU A 182 -3.10 7.90 -3.63
CA GLU A 182 -1.89 7.80 -2.81
C GLU A 182 -0.67 8.39 -3.56
N GLU A 183 -0.52 8.16 -4.88
CA GLU A 183 0.50 8.82 -5.71
C GLU A 183 0.34 10.36 -5.70
N ARG A 184 -0.89 10.87 -5.84
CA ARG A 184 -1.17 12.31 -5.74
C ARG A 184 -0.78 12.89 -4.37
N ILE A 185 -1.01 12.15 -3.28
CA ILE A 185 -0.58 12.54 -1.94
C ILE A 185 0.95 12.55 -1.83
N GLN A 186 1.63 11.53 -2.38
CA GLN A 186 3.08 11.42 -2.39
C GLN A 186 3.75 12.57 -3.15
N MET A 187 3.30 12.86 -4.37
CA MET A 187 3.78 13.98 -5.17
C MET A 187 3.44 15.35 -4.55
N HIS A 188 2.32 15.46 -3.83
CA HIS A 188 1.98 16.69 -3.11
C HIS A 188 2.86 16.90 -1.88
N ALA A 189 3.18 15.85 -1.12
CA ALA A 189 4.09 15.90 0.02
C ALA A 189 5.47 16.44 -0.40
N ASP A 190 6.04 15.91 -1.48
CA ASP A 190 7.32 16.38 -2.01
C ASP A 190 7.29 17.85 -2.44
N LYS A 191 6.22 18.28 -3.12
CA LYS A 191 6.00 19.68 -3.46
C LYS A 191 5.98 20.60 -2.24
N LEU A 192 5.32 20.20 -1.15
CA LEU A 192 5.29 20.98 0.10
C LEU A 192 6.66 21.02 0.79
N TYR A 193 7.41 19.92 0.77
CA TYR A 193 8.78 19.87 1.28
C TYR A 193 9.72 20.80 0.50
N HIS A 194 9.66 20.81 -0.83
CA HIS A 194 10.42 21.75 -1.65
C HIS A 194 10.02 23.21 -1.40
N GLN A 195 8.73 23.52 -1.23
CA GLN A 195 8.25 24.86 -0.86
C GLN A 195 8.76 25.32 0.52
N MET A 196 8.87 24.39 1.48
CA MET A 196 9.49 24.65 2.80
C MET A 196 10.97 25.00 2.66
N LEU A 197 11.75 24.23 1.88
CA LEU A 197 13.17 24.50 1.63
C LEU A 197 13.40 25.82 0.88
N ASP A 198 12.53 26.15 -0.09
CA ASP A 198 12.57 27.43 -0.81
C ASP A 198 12.17 28.62 0.08
N TYR A 199 11.36 28.42 1.12
CA TYR A 199 11.13 29.44 2.15
C TYR A 199 12.36 29.63 3.03
N GLU A 200 12.92 28.55 3.56
CA GLU A 200 14.11 28.60 4.43
C GLU A 200 15.30 29.25 3.73
N ARG A 201 15.57 28.90 2.47
CA ARG A 201 16.63 29.55 1.67
C ARG A 201 16.43 31.06 1.53
N ARG A 202 15.20 31.52 1.26
CA ARG A 202 14.89 32.96 1.18
C ARG A 202 15.02 33.68 2.52
N VAL A 203 14.77 32.99 3.63
CA VAL A 203 15.01 33.54 4.98
C VAL A 203 16.52 33.65 5.24
N GLU A 204 17.32 32.64 4.91
CA GLU A 204 18.79 32.68 5.01
C GLU A 204 19.39 33.78 4.12
N GLU A 205 18.94 33.89 2.86
CA GLU A 205 19.38 34.93 1.91
C GLU A 205 19.03 36.34 2.40
N ALA A 206 17.80 36.56 2.90
CA ALA A 206 17.38 37.85 3.47
C ALA A 206 18.21 38.23 4.71
N GLN A 207 18.43 37.29 5.63
CA GLN A 207 19.27 37.50 6.81
C GLN A 207 20.73 37.79 6.45
N ALA A 208 21.30 37.07 5.48
CA ALA A 208 22.66 37.30 5.00
C ALA A 208 22.83 38.66 4.29
N ALA A 209 21.78 39.15 3.63
CA ALA A 209 21.74 40.47 3.00
C ALA A 209 21.35 41.62 3.95
N GLY A 210 20.86 41.31 5.16
CA GLY A 210 20.38 42.30 6.14
C GLY A 210 19.00 42.89 5.84
N PHE A 211 18.19 42.22 5.01
CA PHE A 211 16.80 42.59 4.74
C PHE A 211 15.82 41.92 5.69
N GLU A 212 14.60 42.46 5.78
CA GLU A 212 13.50 41.80 6.50
C GLU A 212 13.16 40.45 5.83
N PRO A 213 13.07 39.34 6.61
CA PRO A 213 12.77 38.02 6.04
C PRO A 213 11.32 37.91 5.55
N PRO A 214 11.05 37.04 4.55
CA PRO A 214 9.72 36.90 3.97
C PRO A 214 8.66 36.49 5.00
N PRO A 215 7.42 37.01 4.91
CA PRO A 215 6.34 36.65 5.83
C PRO A 215 6.01 35.16 5.73
N ILE A 216 5.66 34.56 6.86
CA ILE A 216 5.34 33.14 6.97
C ILE A 216 3.94 32.91 6.38
N THR A 217 3.82 31.98 5.43
CA THR A 217 2.55 31.45 4.96
C THR A 217 2.29 30.06 5.57
N SER A 218 1.04 29.60 5.58
CA SER A 218 0.73 28.20 5.88
C SER A 218 1.02 27.32 4.66
N LEU A 219 1.52 26.10 4.86
CA LEU A 219 1.70 25.11 3.79
C LEU A 219 0.42 24.30 3.53
N PHE A 220 -0.42 24.12 4.56
CA PHE A 220 -1.63 23.28 4.47
C PHE A 220 -2.92 24.08 4.24
N ASN A 221 -2.93 25.39 4.51
CA ASN A 221 -4.08 26.28 4.35
C ASN A 221 -3.68 27.55 3.57
N PRO A 222 -3.88 27.61 2.24
CA PRO A 222 -3.50 28.76 1.42
C PRO A 222 -4.31 30.03 1.71
N ASP A 223 -5.47 29.90 2.34
CA ASP A 223 -6.35 31.03 2.71
C ASP A 223 -5.98 31.65 4.08
N ALA A 224 -5.01 31.06 4.81
CA ALA A 224 -4.54 31.59 6.08
C ALA A 224 -3.76 32.90 5.90
N ALA A 225 -4.05 33.90 6.75
CA ALA A 225 -3.38 35.19 6.70
C ALA A 225 -1.86 35.06 6.94
N PRO A 226 -1.01 35.73 6.14
CA PRO A 226 0.44 35.66 6.29
C PRO A 226 0.91 36.34 7.58
N ILE A 227 1.81 35.68 8.32
CA ILE A 227 2.33 36.14 9.60
C ILE A 227 3.68 36.87 9.36
N PRO A 228 3.83 38.15 9.74
CA PRO A 228 5.09 38.86 9.54
C PRO A 228 6.18 38.33 10.49
N GLN A 229 7.34 37.94 9.95
CA GLN A 229 8.49 37.54 10.76
C GLN A 229 9.09 38.76 11.48
N LYS A 230 8.83 38.88 12.78
CA LYS A 230 9.48 39.88 13.64
C LYS A 230 10.95 39.49 13.86
N LEU A 231 11.83 40.48 13.86
CA LEU A 231 13.26 40.29 14.16
C LEU A 231 13.47 39.86 15.63
N PRO A 232 14.55 39.14 15.98
CA PRO A 232 14.72 38.52 17.31
C PRO A 232 14.73 39.46 18.53
N GLN A 233 14.74 40.79 18.33
CA GLN A 233 14.81 41.77 19.41
C GLN A 233 13.46 41.93 20.16
N ASP A 234 12.34 41.60 19.51
CA ASP A 234 10.99 41.67 20.09
C ASP A 234 10.49 40.33 20.67
N ALA A 235 11.37 39.35 20.86
CA ALA A 235 11.04 37.98 21.30
C ALA A 235 10.67 37.87 22.80
N LYS A 236 9.69 38.66 23.25
CA LYS A 236 9.12 38.63 24.63
C LYS A 236 7.66 38.18 24.70
N SER A 237 7.07 37.72 23.60
CA SER A 237 5.83 36.94 23.60
C SER A 237 6.15 35.45 23.73
N THR A 238 5.78 34.82 24.84
CA THR A 238 6.03 33.39 25.13
C THR A 238 5.14 32.42 24.32
N GLU A 239 4.40 32.94 23.34
CA GLU A 239 3.46 32.20 22.51
C GLU A 239 4.07 32.03 21.11
N VAL A 240 4.47 30.79 20.80
CA VAL A 240 5.21 30.46 19.57
C VAL A 240 4.24 30.35 18.41
N GLU A 241 4.11 31.43 17.63
CA GLU A 241 3.19 31.54 16.48
C GLU A 241 3.35 30.36 15.49
N ILE A 242 2.23 29.68 15.15
CA ILE A 242 2.16 28.56 14.20
C ILE A 242 1.21 28.94 13.04
N PRO A 243 1.65 28.90 11.77
CA PRO A 243 0.79 29.19 10.62
C PRO A 243 -0.43 28.24 10.54
N GLY A 244 -1.61 28.78 10.24
CA GLY A 244 -2.81 27.98 9.96
C GLY A 244 -3.37 27.15 11.14
N VAL A 245 -2.96 27.45 12.39
CA VAL A 245 -3.35 26.69 13.59
C VAL A 245 -3.86 27.63 14.68
N ASP A 246 -5.18 27.79 14.79
CA ASP A 246 -5.81 28.63 15.82
C ASP A 246 -5.70 28.03 17.24
N LYS A 247 -5.60 26.70 17.34
CA LYS A 247 -5.53 25.95 18.60
C LYS A 247 -4.69 24.68 18.43
N LEU A 248 -3.80 24.42 19.38
CA LEU A 248 -3.09 23.15 19.49
C LEU A 248 -4.06 22.05 19.97
N PRO A 249 -3.93 20.80 19.49
CA PRO A 249 -4.78 19.69 19.95
C PRO A 249 -4.39 19.24 21.38
N ASP A 250 -5.37 18.75 22.13
CA ASP A 250 -5.16 18.28 23.50
C ASP A 250 -4.10 17.16 23.57
N GLY A 251 -3.23 17.23 24.59
CA GLY A 251 -2.17 16.25 24.80
C GLY A 251 -1.00 16.30 23.83
N PHE A 252 -0.96 17.27 22.90
CA PHE A 252 0.11 17.46 21.91
C PHE A 252 1.51 17.47 22.53
N LYS A 253 2.40 16.62 21.98
CA LYS A 253 3.82 16.54 22.34
C LYS A 253 4.65 16.55 21.05
N PRO A 254 5.27 17.67 20.67
CA PRO A 254 6.10 17.73 19.47
C PRO A 254 7.39 16.91 19.66
N SER A 255 7.99 16.45 18.56
CA SER A 255 9.19 15.58 18.60
C SER A 255 10.48 16.33 18.97
N LYS A 256 10.47 17.66 18.83
CA LYS A 256 11.47 18.61 19.32
C LYS A 256 10.74 19.77 20.01
N PRO A 257 11.38 20.54 20.92
CA PRO A 257 10.79 21.80 21.40
C PRO A 257 10.50 22.75 20.22
N LEU A 258 9.36 23.44 20.25
CA LEU A 258 8.86 24.26 19.14
C LEU A 258 9.83 25.40 18.73
N GLU A 259 10.63 25.87 19.68
CA GLU A 259 11.69 26.87 19.49
C GLU A 259 12.81 26.40 18.52
N GLN A 260 13.04 25.09 18.40
CA GLN A 260 14.06 24.50 17.53
C GLN A 260 13.53 24.07 16.15
N LEU A 261 12.25 24.32 15.87
CA LEU A 261 11.58 23.96 14.61
C LEU A 261 11.31 25.22 13.79
N THR A 262 11.53 25.13 12.48
CA THR A 262 11.15 26.21 11.55
C THR A 262 9.64 26.39 11.54
N PRO A 263 9.09 27.57 11.16
CA PRO A 263 7.65 27.83 11.29
C PRO A 263 6.75 26.80 10.58
N HIS A 264 7.22 26.30 9.43
CA HIS A 264 6.57 25.22 8.68
C HIS A 264 6.75 23.86 9.34
N GLU A 265 7.92 23.54 9.92
CA GLU A 265 8.10 22.32 10.72
C GLU A 265 7.17 22.30 11.95
N ARG A 266 6.85 23.45 12.55
CA ARG A 266 5.84 23.56 13.64
C ARG A 266 4.42 23.24 13.18
N GLU A 267 4.01 23.82 12.05
CA GLU A 267 2.71 23.53 11.42
C GLU A 267 2.60 22.03 11.11
N LEU A 268 3.63 21.47 10.49
CA LEU A 268 3.75 20.06 10.12
C LEU A 268 3.58 19.10 11.31
N GLU A 269 4.23 19.37 12.45
CA GLU A 269 4.04 18.56 13.68
C GLU A 269 2.57 18.54 14.13
N VAL A 270 1.89 19.69 14.10
CA VAL A 270 0.49 19.80 14.53
C VAL A 270 -0.44 19.05 13.58
N GLN A 271 -0.29 19.20 12.26
CA GLN A 271 -1.14 18.50 11.30
C GLN A 271 -0.88 16.98 11.32
N ALA A 272 0.38 16.54 11.41
CA ALA A 272 0.71 15.11 11.56
C ALA A 272 0.15 14.51 12.85
N HIS A 273 0.10 15.28 13.96
CA HIS A 273 -0.53 14.84 15.20
C HIS A 273 -2.06 14.73 15.08
N LYS A 274 -2.73 15.71 14.45
CA LYS A 274 -4.19 15.62 14.18
C LYS A 274 -4.51 14.37 13.34
N ALA A 275 -3.78 14.16 12.25
CA ALA A 275 -3.95 12.96 11.41
C ALA A 275 -3.70 11.66 12.19
N SER A 276 -2.74 11.64 13.14
CA SER A 276 -2.52 10.49 14.03
C SER A 276 -3.75 10.19 14.91
N LEU A 277 -4.36 11.21 15.50
CA LEU A 277 -5.56 11.06 16.33
C LEU A 277 -6.77 10.58 15.52
N GLU A 278 -7.00 11.13 14.33
CA GLU A 278 -8.07 10.67 13.43
C GLU A 278 -7.90 9.21 13.01
N GLN A 279 -6.66 8.76 12.83
CA GLN A 279 -6.37 7.39 12.40
C GLN A 279 -6.45 6.38 13.55
N GLN A 280 -6.02 6.77 14.75
CA GLN A 280 -6.30 6.00 15.97
C GLN A 280 -7.81 5.89 16.23
N ARG A 281 -8.57 6.96 15.95
CA ARG A 281 -10.03 6.96 16.04
C ARG A 281 -10.68 5.99 15.03
N LYS A 282 -10.37 6.09 13.74
CA LYS A 282 -10.89 5.17 12.69
C LYS A 282 -10.58 3.71 13.02
N TYR A 283 -9.33 3.44 13.42
CA TYR A 283 -8.93 2.10 13.88
C TYR A 283 -9.75 1.63 15.09
N ALA A 284 -9.99 2.48 16.08
CA ALA A 284 -10.81 2.11 17.24
C ALA A 284 -12.28 1.89 16.88
N GLU A 285 -12.84 2.68 15.97
CA GLU A 285 -14.21 2.54 15.48
C GLU A 285 -14.40 1.16 14.79
N GLU A 286 -13.51 0.76 13.88
CA GLU A 286 -13.64 -0.52 13.15
C GLU A 286 -13.11 -1.76 13.90
N ALA A 287 -12.04 -1.65 14.68
CA ALA A 287 -11.47 -2.80 15.41
C ALA A 287 -12.22 -3.12 16.72
N SER A 288 -12.88 -2.16 17.36
CA SER A 288 -13.55 -2.40 18.66
C SER A 288 -14.62 -3.50 18.68
N PRO A 289 -15.49 -3.74 17.67
CA PRO A 289 -16.40 -4.88 17.69
C PRO A 289 -15.67 -6.23 17.68
N PHE A 290 -14.57 -6.34 16.94
CA PHE A 290 -13.75 -7.55 16.86
C PHE A 290 -12.99 -7.81 18.15
N MET A 291 -12.38 -6.77 18.75
CA MET A 291 -11.72 -6.88 20.06
C MET A 291 -12.70 -7.37 21.14
N LYS A 292 -13.92 -6.79 21.20
CA LYS A 292 -14.98 -7.25 22.12
C LYS A 292 -15.42 -8.69 21.86
N SER A 293 -15.44 -9.13 20.60
CA SER A 293 -15.74 -10.52 20.25
C SER A 293 -14.65 -11.50 20.72
N GLN A 294 -13.37 -11.12 20.60
CA GLN A 294 -12.26 -11.91 21.11
C GLN A 294 -12.21 -11.92 22.64
N GLU A 295 -12.45 -10.79 23.30
CA GLU A 295 -12.51 -10.67 24.76
C GLU A 295 -13.61 -11.55 25.35
N THR A 296 -14.83 -11.47 24.82
CA THR A 296 -15.93 -12.33 25.28
C THR A 296 -15.69 -13.81 24.94
N ALA A 297 -15.02 -14.14 23.85
CA ALA A 297 -14.56 -15.50 23.54
C ALA A 297 -13.40 -15.97 24.43
N ARG A 298 -12.59 -15.06 25.01
CA ARG A 298 -11.57 -15.37 26.01
C ARG A 298 -12.19 -15.57 27.39
N GLN A 299 -13.10 -14.69 27.81
CA GLN A 299 -13.88 -14.83 29.04
C GLN A 299 -14.62 -16.17 29.08
N LYS A 300 -15.34 -16.54 28.02
CA LYS A 300 -16.00 -17.85 27.89
C LYS A 300 -15.05 -19.07 27.90
N ARG A 301 -13.76 -18.87 27.60
CA ARG A 301 -12.72 -19.92 27.75
C ARG A 301 -12.19 -19.96 29.19
N GLN A 302 -11.96 -18.80 29.81
CA GLN A 302 -11.58 -18.67 31.22
C GLN A 302 -12.66 -19.23 32.14
N GLU A 303 -13.93 -18.88 31.95
CA GLU A 303 -15.08 -19.43 32.70
C GLU A 303 -15.11 -20.97 32.61
N LYS A 304 -14.93 -21.54 31.42
CA LYS A 304 -14.88 -22.99 31.22
C LYS A 304 -13.67 -23.63 31.90
N ALA A 305 -12.48 -23.05 31.76
CA ALA A 305 -11.26 -23.54 32.40
C ALA A 305 -11.36 -23.49 33.93
N ILE A 306 -11.92 -22.40 34.48
CA ILE A 306 -12.21 -22.25 35.91
C ILE A 306 -13.26 -23.27 36.38
N SER A 307 -14.30 -23.52 35.60
CA SER A 307 -15.33 -24.51 35.94
C SER A 307 -14.83 -25.96 35.96
N TRP A 308 -13.76 -26.27 35.21
CA TRP A 308 -13.21 -27.63 35.11
C TRP A 308 -11.97 -27.87 35.99
N PHE A 309 -11.14 -26.85 36.20
CA PHE A 309 -9.88 -26.94 36.97
C PHE A 309 -9.83 -26.10 38.25
N GLY A 310 -10.87 -25.34 38.57
CA GLY A 310 -10.88 -24.38 39.67
C GLY A 310 -10.17 -23.06 39.31
N GLU A 311 -10.36 -22.02 40.14
CA GLU A 311 -9.92 -20.65 39.82
C GLU A 311 -8.41 -20.51 39.58
N THR A 312 -7.57 -21.17 40.38
CA THR A 312 -6.12 -21.01 40.37
C THR A 312 -5.47 -21.58 39.11
N ILE A 313 -5.95 -22.73 38.64
CA ILE A 313 -5.43 -23.39 37.43
C ILE A 313 -6.14 -22.82 36.19
N GLY A 314 -7.47 -22.60 36.26
CA GLY A 314 -8.25 -22.06 35.15
C GLY A 314 -7.79 -20.68 34.68
N LYS A 315 -7.37 -19.80 35.59
CA LYS A 315 -6.83 -18.46 35.26
C LYS A 315 -5.40 -18.48 34.68
N TRP A 316 -4.69 -19.62 34.72
CA TRP A 316 -3.32 -19.75 34.19
C TRP A 316 -3.27 -20.34 32.77
N ILE A 317 -4.32 -21.05 32.35
CA ILE A 317 -4.38 -21.75 31.05
C ILE A 317 -4.89 -20.86 29.90
N THR A 318 -5.55 -19.73 30.17
CA THR A 318 -6.28 -18.91 29.17
C THR A 318 -6.29 -17.42 29.47
#